data_AF-S2DMB9-F1
#
_entry.id   AF-S2DMB9-F1
#
_cell.length_a   1.000
_cell.length_b   1.000
_cell.length_c   1.000
_cell.angle_alpha   90.00
_cell.angle_beta   90.00
_cell.angle_gamma   90.00
#
_symmetry.space_group_name_H-M   'P 1'
#
loop_
_entity.id
_entity.type
_entity.pdbx_description
1 polymer ?
#
loop_
_entity_poly.entity_id
_entity_poly.type
_entity_poly.pdbx_seq_one_letter_code
_entity_poly.pdbx_strand_id
1 'polypeptide(L)'
;MGLYKGGLTNQIGVGTDFEKKYFGELRVIAPDMVNYPSGIEGLFHHNFKQTEWYNLHVGLMLGLHRFEQAKAGIPLGFSFKPISGHRHFIILAETTPYFLASPGELFLRANIGLRYNFGKD
;
A
#
# COMPACT_ATOMS: atom_id res chain seq x y z
N MET A 1 -2.71 -4.72 -9.56
CA MET A 1 -1.32 -4.21 -9.48
C MET A 1 -1.34 -2.74 -9.08
N GLY A 2 -0.26 -2.23 -8.49
CA GLY A 2 -0.11 -0.82 -8.19
C GLY A 2 1.34 -0.34 -8.26
N LEU A 3 1.51 0.95 -8.51
CA LEU A 3 2.76 1.68 -8.46
C LEU A 3 2.59 2.82 -7.47
N TYR A 4 3.43 2.85 -6.44
CA TYR A 4 3.35 3.83 -5.35
C TYR A 4 4.62 4.66 -5.31
N LYS A 5 4.49 5.93 -4.98
CA LYS A 5 5.59 6.83 -4.69
C LYS A 5 5.45 7.34 -3.26
N GLY A 6 6.47 7.08 -2.44
CA GLY A 6 6.54 7.54 -1.06
C GLY A 6 7.92 8.12 -0.76
N GLY A 7 7.98 9.35 -0.26
CA GLY A 7 9.24 10.06 -0.07
C GLY A 7 10.06 10.15 -1.35
N LEU A 8 11.22 9.48 -1.38
CA LEU A 8 12.18 9.49 -2.50
C LEU A 8 12.13 8.25 -3.39
N THR A 9 11.25 7.27 -3.13
CA THR A 9 11.34 5.95 -3.75
C THR A 9 9.99 5.44 -4.27
N ASN A 10 10.06 4.53 -5.25
CA ASN A 10 8.89 3.91 -5.87
C ASN A 10 8.74 2.48 -5.37
N GLN A 11 7.51 2.06 -5.09
CA GLN A 11 7.14 0.70 -4.69
C GLN A 11 6.22 0.08 -5.74
N ILE A 12 6.41 -1.21 -5.99
CA ILE A 12 5.54 -1.97 -6.90
C ILE A 12 4.72 -2.94 -6.07
N GLY A 13 3.40 -2.88 -6.23
CA GLY A 13 2.44 -3.73 -5.54
C GLY A 13 1.74 -4.71 -6.47
N VAL A 14 1.61 -5.96 -6.02
CA VAL A 14 0.74 -6.96 -6.63
C VAL A 14 -0.13 -7.54 -5.52
N GLY A 15 -1.43 -7.65 -5.78
CA GLY A 15 -2.37 -8.02 -4.74
C GLY A 15 -3.64 -8.62 -5.31
N THR A 16 -4.54 -8.97 -4.41
CA THR A 16 -5.89 -9.40 -4.74
C THR A 16 -6.73 -8.19 -5.16
N ASP A 17 -8.00 -8.45 -5.47
CA ASP A 17 -8.97 -7.42 -5.85
C ASP A 17 -9.18 -6.38 -4.72
N PHE A 18 -8.74 -5.14 -4.96
CA PHE A 18 -8.82 -4.01 -4.03
C PHE A 18 -10.26 -3.51 -3.80
N GLU A 19 -11.23 -3.97 -4.60
CA GLU A 19 -12.66 -3.67 -4.47
C GLU A 19 -13.39 -4.69 -3.58
N LYS A 20 -12.72 -5.71 -3.06
CA LYS A 20 -13.30 -6.62 -2.05
C LYS A 20 -13.25 -5.99 -0.66
N LYS A 21 -14.18 -6.39 0.22
CA LYS A 21 -14.23 -5.93 1.63
C LYS A 21 -12.91 -6.16 2.37
N TYR A 22 -12.20 -7.23 2.01
CA TYR A 22 -10.86 -7.55 2.47
C TYR A 22 -9.97 -7.83 1.26
N PHE A 23 -8.75 -7.31 1.27
CA PHE A 23 -7.79 -7.52 0.20
C PHE A 23 -6.36 -7.60 0.73
N GLY A 24 -5.54 -8.39 0.04
CA GLY A 24 -4.12 -8.51 0.32
C GLY A 24 -3.28 -7.84 -0.74
N GLU A 25 -2.12 -7.32 -0.36
CA GLU A 25 -1.14 -6.75 -1.26
C GLU A 25 0.27 -7.13 -0.83
N LEU A 26 1.10 -7.54 -1.80
CA LEU A 26 2.54 -7.69 -1.64
C LEU A 26 3.22 -6.52 -2.34
N ARG A 27 4.06 -5.77 -1.61
CA ARG A 27 4.87 -4.69 -2.19
C ARG A 27 6.34 -5.06 -2.17
N VAL A 28 6.99 -4.81 -3.30
CA VAL A 28 8.44 -4.95 -3.48
C VAL A 28 9.04 -3.60 -3.79
N ILE A 29 10.35 -3.49 -3.54
CA ILE A 29 11.07 -2.22 -3.70
C ILE A 29 10.36 -1.17 -2.83
N ALA A 30 10.15 -1.49 -1.54
CA ALA A 30 9.64 -0.54 -0.55
C ALA A 30 10.78 0.01 0.34
N PRO A 31 11.77 0.73 -0.22
CA PRO A 31 12.83 1.29 0.58
C PRO A 31 12.36 2.58 1.23
N ASP A 32 12.26 2.57 2.54
CA ASP A 32 11.94 3.77 3.32
C ASP A 32 13.19 4.69 3.48
N MET A 33 14.34 4.36 2.86
CA MET A 33 15.61 5.11 2.90
C MET A 33 16.33 5.14 1.54
N VAL A 34 17.00 6.27 1.23
CA VAL A 34 17.63 6.59 -0.08
C VAL A 34 18.68 5.59 -0.55
N ASN A 35 19.45 4.99 0.37
CA ASN A 35 20.64 4.24 0.01
C ASN A 35 20.44 2.74 -0.23
N TYR A 36 19.22 2.19 -0.07
CA TYR A 36 19.03 0.73 -0.04
C TYR A 36 17.70 0.30 -0.64
N PRO A 37 17.65 -0.12 -1.92
CA PRO A 37 16.40 -0.35 -2.67
C PRO A 37 15.64 -1.65 -2.31
N SER A 38 16.03 -2.37 -1.26
CA SER A 38 15.49 -3.70 -0.96
C SER A 38 14.56 -3.72 0.27
N GLY A 39 13.34 -4.20 0.04
CA GLY A 39 12.36 -4.47 1.07
C GLY A 39 11.13 -5.15 0.47
N ILE A 40 10.53 -6.04 1.24
CA ILE A 40 9.28 -6.73 0.90
C ILE A 40 8.27 -6.52 2.01
N GLU A 41 7.03 -6.23 1.64
CA GLU A 41 5.93 -5.99 2.57
C GLU A 41 4.70 -6.80 2.14
N GLY A 42 4.16 -7.58 3.05
CA GLY A 42 2.81 -8.09 2.96
C GLY A 42 1.85 -7.16 3.69
N LEU A 43 0.74 -6.84 3.05
CA LEU A 43 -0.32 -6.00 3.59
C LEU A 43 -1.65 -6.74 3.50
N PHE A 44 -2.44 -6.60 4.55
CA PHE A 44 -3.83 -7.04 4.58
C PHE A 44 -4.71 -5.86 4.96
N HIS A 45 -5.74 -5.59 4.16
CA HIS A 45 -6.58 -4.41 4.30
C HIS A 45 -8.05 -4.78 4.44
N HIS A 46 -8.78 -3.90 5.12
CA HIS A 46 -10.21 -3.88 5.23
C HIS A 46 -10.76 -2.55 4.69
N ASN A 47 -11.59 -2.62 3.67
CA ASN A 47 -12.36 -1.49 3.20
C ASN A 47 -13.56 -1.26 4.13
N PHE A 48 -13.48 -0.23 4.98
CA PHE A 48 -14.58 0.12 5.89
C PHE A 48 -15.63 1.02 5.24
N LYS A 49 -15.28 1.66 4.11
CA LYS A 49 -16.23 2.36 3.25
C LYS A 49 -15.92 2.08 1.79
N GLN A 50 -16.90 1.60 1.05
CA GLN A 50 -16.79 1.32 -0.38
C GLN A 50 -17.92 2.01 -1.11
N THR A 51 -17.58 2.74 -2.15
CA THR A 51 -18.54 3.44 -3.00
C THR A 51 -18.13 3.27 -4.44
N GLU A 52 -18.96 3.69 -5.39
CA GLU A 52 -18.60 3.68 -6.80
C GLU A 52 -17.37 4.56 -7.12
N TRP A 53 -17.17 5.64 -6.36
CA TRP A 53 -16.16 6.68 -6.64
C TRP A 53 -14.91 6.59 -5.78
N TYR A 54 -15.04 6.04 -4.58
CA TYR A 54 -13.92 5.95 -3.65
C TYR A 54 -14.08 4.82 -2.64
N ASN A 55 -12.94 4.36 -2.12
CA ASN A 55 -12.88 3.46 -0.98
C ASN A 55 -12.00 4.07 0.11
N LEU A 56 -12.39 3.87 1.37
CA LEU A 56 -11.54 4.11 2.52
C LEU A 56 -11.19 2.77 3.16
N HIS A 57 -9.90 2.57 3.44
CA HIS A 57 -9.39 1.34 4.00
C HIS A 57 -8.39 1.57 5.12
N VAL A 58 -8.33 0.58 6.01
CA VAL A 58 -7.30 0.42 7.02
C VAL A 58 -6.70 -0.98 6.88
N GLY A 59 -5.47 -1.20 7.30
CA GLY A 59 -4.88 -2.53 7.23
C GLY A 59 -3.80 -2.79 8.26
N LEU A 60 -3.16 -3.93 8.08
CA LEU A 60 -1.95 -4.35 8.77
C LEU A 60 -0.87 -4.55 7.73
N MET A 61 0.31 -4.04 8.02
CA MET A 61 1.52 -4.20 7.22
C MET A 61 2.52 -5.03 8.03
N LEU A 62 3.11 -6.04 7.41
CA LEU A 62 4.28 -6.74 7.90
C LEU A 62 5.32 -6.78 6.79
N GLY A 63 6.57 -6.53 7.11
CA GLY A 63 7.61 -6.55 6.10
C GLY A 63 9.00 -6.70 6.67
N LEU A 64 9.95 -6.81 5.77
CA LEU A 64 11.37 -6.82 6.06
C LEU A 64 12.03 -5.68 5.31
N HIS A 65 12.74 -4.82 6.05
CA HIS A 65 13.68 -3.86 5.48
C HIS A 65 15.04 -4.55 5.34
N ARG A 66 15.64 -4.48 4.14
CA ARG A 66 16.90 -5.18 3.79
C ARG A 66 16.90 -6.69 4.07
N PHE A 67 15.73 -7.33 4.17
CA PHE A 67 15.58 -8.74 4.58
C PHE A 67 16.09 -9.07 6.01
N GLU A 68 16.44 -8.07 6.81
CA GLU A 68 17.04 -8.26 8.13
C GLU A 68 16.20 -7.64 9.25
N GLN A 69 15.56 -6.50 8.98
CA GLN A 69 14.83 -5.74 9.99
C GLN A 69 13.33 -5.89 9.79
N ALA A 70 12.66 -6.49 10.78
CA ALA A 70 11.21 -6.61 10.76
C ALA A 70 10.55 -5.23 10.92
N LYS A 71 9.49 -5.00 10.15
CA LYS A 71 8.60 -3.85 10.28
C LYS A 71 7.15 -4.28 10.37
N ALA A 72 6.39 -3.55 11.18
CA ALA A 72 4.96 -3.71 11.33
C ALA A 72 4.28 -2.35 11.32
N GLY A 73 3.12 -2.21 10.68
CA GLY A 73 2.47 -0.92 10.54
C GLY A 73 0.98 -0.99 10.26
N ILE A 74 0.35 0.19 10.26
CA ILE A 74 -1.09 0.34 10.08
C ILE A 74 -1.34 1.27 8.90
N PRO A 75 -1.48 0.75 7.67
CA PRO A 75 -1.82 1.57 6.52
C PRO A 75 -3.26 2.10 6.61
N LEU A 76 -3.44 3.40 6.37
CA LEU A 76 -4.70 4.10 6.23
C LEU A 76 -4.75 4.69 4.83
N GLY A 77 -5.74 4.30 4.02
CA GLY A 77 -5.76 4.62 2.61
C GLY A 77 -7.09 5.16 2.11
N PHE A 78 -6.98 6.06 1.14
CA PHE A 78 -8.04 6.60 0.32
C PHE A 78 -7.78 6.24 -1.15
N SER A 79 -8.67 5.44 -1.72
CA SER A 79 -8.65 5.05 -3.13
C SER A 79 -9.71 5.85 -3.87
N PHE A 80 -9.33 6.62 -4.88
CA PHE A 80 -10.23 7.37 -5.74
C PHE A 80 -10.31 6.75 -7.14
N LYS A 81 -11.52 6.62 -7.69
CA LYS A 81 -11.82 6.05 -9.00
C LYS A 81 -12.27 7.17 -9.94
N PRO A 82 -11.34 7.89 -10.61
CA PRO A 82 -11.66 9.13 -11.32
C PRO A 82 -12.50 8.94 -12.59
N ILE A 83 -12.47 7.77 -13.23
CA ILE A 83 -13.05 7.55 -14.55
C ILE A 83 -14.36 6.77 -14.41
N SER A 84 -15.48 7.37 -14.80
CA SER A 84 -16.82 6.76 -14.66
C SER A 84 -16.98 5.45 -15.43
N GLY A 85 -16.52 5.42 -16.68
CA GLY A 85 -16.55 4.23 -17.53
C GLY A 85 -15.40 3.24 -17.27
N HIS A 86 -14.54 3.50 -16.28
CA HIS A 86 -13.34 2.68 -16.06
C HIS A 86 -12.94 2.64 -14.58
N ARG A 87 -13.75 1.93 -13.78
CA ARG A 87 -13.59 1.84 -12.31
C ARG A 87 -12.41 1.00 -11.84
N HIS A 88 -11.74 0.28 -12.75
CA HIS A 88 -10.52 -0.47 -12.44
C HIS A 88 -9.29 0.43 -12.24
N PHE A 89 -9.32 1.67 -12.73
CA PHE A 89 -8.23 2.63 -12.56
C PHE A 89 -8.44 3.44 -11.29
N ILE A 90 -7.46 3.37 -10.39
CA ILE A 90 -7.55 3.91 -9.04
C ILE A 90 -6.33 4.78 -8.75
N ILE A 91 -6.55 5.95 -8.15
CA ILE A 91 -5.52 6.76 -7.52
C ILE A 91 -5.55 6.49 -6.02
N LEU A 92 -4.41 6.14 -5.42
CA LEU A 92 -4.25 5.90 -3.99
C LEU A 92 -3.56 7.10 -3.34
N ALA A 93 -4.09 7.52 -2.20
CA ALA A 93 -3.32 8.20 -1.16
C ALA A 93 -3.33 7.33 0.10
N GLU A 94 -2.16 7.07 0.68
CA GLU A 94 -2.03 6.22 1.86
C GLU A 94 -1.02 6.81 2.85
N THR A 95 -1.33 6.71 4.13
CA THR A 95 -0.37 6.98 5.21
C THR A 95 -0.19 5.72 6.05
N THR A 96 1.02 5.45 6.51
CA THR A 96 1.36 4.26 7.28
C THR A 96 2.28 4.65 8.41
N PRO A 97 1.78 4.85 9.65
CA PRO A 97 2.61 4.71 10.83
C PRO A 97 3.13 3.27 10.89
N TYR A 98 4.44 3.10 11.10
CA TYR A 98 5.04 1.79 11.27
C TYR A 98 6.19 1.81 12.28
N PHE A 99 6.42 0.65 12.89
CA PHE A 99 7.51 0.38 13.80
C PHE A 99 8.56 -0.49 13.09
N LEU A 100 9.83 -0.13 13.26
CA LEU A 100 10.99 -0.89 12.78
C LEU A 100 11.68 -1.52 13.99
N ALA A 101 11.72 -2.85 14.06
CA ALA A 101 12.09 -3.59 15.27
C ALA A 101 13.53 -3.39 15.74
N SER A 102 14.46 -3.08 14.83
CA SER A 102 15.85 -2.76 15.15
C SER A 102 16.27 -1.59 14.27
N PRO A 103 16.50 -0.38 14.84
CA PRO A 103 16.81 -0.10 16.26
C PRO A 103 15.62 0.07 17.22
N GLY A 104 14.36 -0.07 16.78
CA GLY A 104 13.18 0.12 17.63
C GLY A 104 12.57 1.52 17.52
N GLU A 105 12.31 1.95 16.29
CA GLU A 105 11.88 3.32 15.98
C GLU A 105 10.50 3.36 15.31
N LEU A 106 9.78 4.46 15.54
CA LEU A 106 8.50 4.75 14.89
C LEU A 106 8.70 5.72 13.73
N PHE A 107 8.06 5.40 12.62
CA PHE A 107 8.12 6.16 11.39
C PHE A 107 6.71 6.42 10.86
N LEU A 108 6.59 7.45 10.03
CA LEU A 108 5.39 7.74 9.28
C LEU A 108 5.74 7.81 7.80
N ARG A 109 5.11 6.95 7.00
CA ARG A 109 5.22 6.96 5.54
C ARG A 109 3.95 7.50 4.90
N ALA A 110 4.08 8.38 3.92
CA ALA A 110 2.99 8.77 3.04
C ALA A 110 3.28 8.30 1.61
N ASN A 111 2.28 7.74 0.93
CA ASN A 111 2.33 7.23 -0.42
C ASN A 111 1.22 7.87 -1.27
N ILE A 112 1.56 8.22 -2.51
CA ILE A 112 0.58 8.44 -3.58
C ILE A 112 0.86 7.43 -4.67
N GLY A 113 -0.15 6.79 -5.23
CA GLY A 113 0.06 5.80 -6.26
C GLY A 113 -1.09 5.60 -7.23
N LEU A 114 -0.82 4.79 -8.23
CA LEU A 114 -1.79 4.34 -9.22
C LEU A 114 -2.00 2.84 -9.03
N ARG A 115 -3.25 2.41 -9.05
CA ARG A 115 -3.67 1.00 -8.97
C ARG A 115 -4.51 0.66 -10.19
N TYR A 116 -4.36 -0.59 -10.63
CA TYR A 116 -5.19 -1.16 -11.67
C TYR A 116 -5.67 -2.55 -11.26
N ASN A 117 -6.98 -2.78 -11.38
CA ASN A 117 -7.61 -4.07 -11.15
C ASN A 117 -7.85 -4.82 -12.47
N PHE A 118 -7.23 -5.99 -12.64
CA PHE A 118 -7.38 -6.83 -13.84
C PHE A 118 -8.50 -7.89 -13.70
N GLY A 119 -9.24 -7.89 -12.60
CA GLY A 119 -10.41 -8.76 -12.43
C GLY A 119 -11.50 -8.49 -13.47
N LYS A 120 -12.27 -9.52 -13.80
CA LYS A 120 -13.50 -9.38 -14.60
C LYS A 120 -14.62 -8.83 -13.72
N ASP A 121 -15.45 -7.97 -14.29
CA ASP A 121 -16.70 -7.48 -13.70
C ASP A 121 -17.67 -8.63 -13.38
#